data_AF-C9RN36-F1
#
_entry.id   AF-C9RN36-F1
#
_cell.length_a   1.000
_cell.length_b   1.000
_cell.length_c   1.000
_cell.angle_alpha   90.00
_cell.angle_beta   90.00
_cell.angle_gamma   90.00
#
_symmetry.space_group_name_H-M   'P 1'
#
loop_
_entity.id
_entity.type
_entity.pdbx_description
1 polymer ?
#
loop_
_entity_poly.entity_id
_entity_poly.type
_entity_poly.pdbx_seq_one_letter_code
_entity_poly.pdbx_strand_id
1 'polypeptide(L)' 'MTKLIAHMLPGVFLIVVFSLLKAYVIPAHVTFESWFVYVNFLVWVVCITVPCVIYYLRTPPGIDHK' A
#
# COMPACT_ATOMS: atom_id res chain seq x y z
N MET A 1 -14.05 -3.32 13.34
CA MET A 1 -12.60 -3.53 13.09
C MET A 1 -12.32 -4.50 11.94
N THR A 2 -13.04 -5.61 11.79
CA THR A 2 -12.82 -6.63 10.72
C THR A 2 -12.96 -6.09 9.29
N LYS A 3 -13.90 -5.18 9.03
CA LYS A 3 -14.09 -4.58 7.68
C LYS A 3 -12.92 -3.70 7.23
N LEU A 4 -12.26 -2.99 8.17
CA LEU A 4 -11.14 -2.09 7.89
C LEU A 4 -9.88 -2.89 7.53
N ILE A 5 -9.61 -3.97 8.29
CA ILE A 5 -8.52 -4.91 8.00
C ILE A 5 -8.70 -5.56 6.62
N ALA A 6 -9.92 -5.96 6.27
CA ALA A 6 -10.21 -6.52 4.94
C ALA A 6 -9.94 -5.52 3.79
N HIS A 7 -10.12 -4.22 4.03
CA HIS A 7 -9.82 -3.18 3.04
C HIS A 7 -8.32 -2.83 2.96
N MET A 8 -7.55 -3.08 4.02
CA MET A 8 -6.08 -2.97 3.99
C MET A 8 -5.38 -4.14 3.31
N LEU A 9 -6.06 -5.30 3.21
CA LEU A 9 -5.55 -6.52 2.55
C LEU A 9 -4.95 -6.28 1.15
N PRO A 10 -5.62 -5.57 0.21
CA PRO A 10 -5.04 -5.28 -1.11
C PRO A 10 -3.78 -4.40 -1.06
N GLY A 11 -3.69 -3.47 -0.10
CA GLY A 11 -2.49 -2.65 0.10
C GLY A 11 -1.31 -3.47 0.58
N VAL A 12 -1.54 -4.35 1.57
CA VAL A 12 -0.54 -5.29 2.07
C VAL A 12 -0.10 -6.28 0.97
N PHE A 13 -1.04 -6.78 0.17
CA PHE A 13 -0.72 -7.66 -0.96
C PHE A 13 0.19 -6.98 -1.98
N LEU A 14 -0.10 -5.73 -2.36
CA LEU A 14 0.75 -4.96 -3.27
C LEU A 14 2.15 -4.72 -2.70
N ILE A 15 2.27 -4.46 -1.40
CA ILE A 15 3.58 -4.31 -0.73
C ILE A 15 4.39 -5.60 -0.80
N VAL A 16 3.76 -6.76 -0.57
CA VAL A 16 4.43 -8.06 -0.66
C VAL A 16 4.88 -8.34 -2.09
N VAL A 17 4.00 -8.11 -3.08
CA VAL A 17 4.33 -8.29 -4.50
C VAL A 17 5.49 -7.37 -4.91
N PHE A 18 5.43 -6.09 -4.53
CA PHE A 18 6.50 -5.13 -4.83
C PHE A 18 7.82 -5.52 -4.16
N SER A 19 7.78 -6.03 -2.93
CA SER A 19 8.97 -6.52 -2.22
C SER A 19 9.59 -7.74 -2.91
N LEU A 20 8.77 -8.66 -3.42
CA LEU A 20 9.24 -9.80 -4.21
C LEU A 20 9.86 -9.35 -5.53
N LEU A 21 9.23 -8.40 -6.24
CA LEU A 21 9.79 -7.84 -7.47
C LEU A 21 11.14 -7.17 -7.21
N LYS A 22 11.25 -6.39 -6.13
CA LYS A 22 12.51 -5.79 -5.72
C LYS A 22 13.59 -6.84 -5.42
N ALA A 23 13.23 -7.97 -4.81
CA ALA A 23 14.19 -9.02 -4.45
C ALA A 23 14.66 -9.86 -5.64
N TYR A 24 13.78 -10.15 -6.61
CA TYR A 24 14.06 -11.12 -7.68
C TYR A 24 14.25 -10.51 -9.07
N VAL A 25 13.73 -9.31 -9.32
CA VAL A 25 13.70 -8.70 -10.67
C VAL A 25 14.59 -7.47 -10.76
N ILE A 26 14.71 -6.70 -9.67
CA ILE A 26 15.45 -5.44 -9.69
C ILE A 26 16.93 -5.70 -9.39
N PRO A 27 17.86 -5.25 -10.26
CA PRO A 27 19.29 -5.38 -10.01
C PRO A 27 19.69 -4.64 -8.73
N ALA A 28 20.56 -5.25 -7.92
CA ALA A 28 20.98 -4.69 -6.64
C ALA A 28 21.54 -3.25 -6.76
N HIS A 29 22.25 -2.94 -7.84
CA HIS A 29 22.79 -1.59 -8.08
C HIS A 29 21.69 -0.51 -8.19
N VAL A 30 20.52 -0.83 -8.73
CA VAL A 30 19.38 0.09 -8.81
C VAL A 30 18.74 0.31 -7.44
N THR A 31 18.78 -0.69 -6.56
CA THR A 31 18.12 -0.61 -5.25
C THR A 31 18.79 0.33 -4.25
N PHE A 32 20.05 0.70 -4.47
CA PHE A 32 20.80 1.63 -3.63
C PHE A 32 20.77 3.07 -4.14
N GLU A 33 20.24 3.29 -5.35
CA GLU A 33 20.12 4.62 -5.91
C GLU A 33 19.10 5.46 -5.11
N SER A 34 19.47 6.71 -4.83
CA SER A 34 18.66 7.62 -4.01
C SER A 34 17.27 7.83 -4.58
N TRP A 35 17.15 7.98 -5.91
CA TRP A 35 15.86 8.11 -6.60
C TRP A 35 14.96 6.89 -6.38
N PHE A 36 15.53 5.68 -6.37
CA PHE A 36 14.77 4.45 -6.19
C PHE A 36 14.26 4.30 -4.75
N VAL A 37 15.03 4.78 -3.76
CA VAL A 37 14.61 4.84 -2.36
C VAL A 37 13.37 5.74 -2.19
N TYR A 38 13.35 6.91 -2.83
CA TYR A 38 12.19 7.80 -2.78
C TYR A 38 10.96 7.21 -3.47
N VAL A 39 11.15 6.54 -4.62
CA VAL A 39 10.07 5.85 -5.32
C VAL A 39 9.50 4.72 -4.47
N ASN A 40 10.35 3.91 -3.85
CA ASN A 40 9.92 2.82 -2.96
C ASN A 40 9.12 3.36 -1.75
N PHE A 41 9.57 4.46 -1.15
CA PHE A 41 8.83 5.13 -0.08
C PHE A 41 7.46 5.63 -0.54
N LEU A 42 7.38 6.28 -1.71
CA LEU A 42 6.12 6.74 -2.30
C LEU A 42 5.15 5.59 -2.57
N VAL A 43 5.64 4.48 -3.13
CA VAL A 43 4.83 3.28 -3.38
C VAL A 43 4.25 2.75 -2.06
N TRP A 44 5.07 2.68 -1.00
CA TRP A 44 4.62 2.28 0.34
C TRP A 44 3.50 3.18 0.89
N VAL A 45 3.68 4.50 0.79
CA VAL A 45 2.66 5.46 1.23
C VAL A 45 1.37 5.28 0.44
N VAL A 46 1.44 5.19 -0.88
CA VAL A 46 0.27 4.99 -1.75
C VAL A 46 -0.46 3.68 -1.41
N CYS A 47 0.27 2.58 -1.21
CA CYS A 47 -0.31 1.29 -0.84
C CYS A 47 -1.07 1.32 0.49
N ILE A 48 -0.77 2.23 1.41
CA ILE A 48 -1.47 2.40 2.69
C ILE A 48 -2.58 3.46 2.56
N THR A 49 -2.30 4.61 1.95
CA THR A 49 -3.23 5.73 1.87
C THR A 49 -4.43 5.41 0.98
N VAL A 50 -4.24 4.76 -0.18
CA VAL A 50 -5.33 4.42 -1.10
C VAL A 50 -6.41 3.55 -0.46
N PRO A 51 -6.12 2.41 0.19
CA PRO A 51 -7.17 1.61 0.84
C PRO A 51 -7.83 2.35 2.01
N CYS A 52 -7.09 3.20 2.74
CA CYS A 52 -7.67 4.06 3.78
C CYS A 52 -8.68 5.07 3.21
N VAL A 53 -8.33 5.72 2.09
CA VAL A 53 -9.23 6.66 1.41
C VAL A 53 -10.44 5.94 0.84
N ILE A 54 -10.26 4.77 0.21
CA ILE A 54 -11.38 3.94 -0.29
C ILE A 54 -12.31 3.53 0.86
N TYR A 55 -11.76 3.12 2.00
CA TYR A 55 -12.54 2.79 3.19
C TYR A 55 -13.33 4.00 3.70
N TYR A 56 -12.68 5.17 3.80
CA TYR A 56 -13.34 6.41 4.23
C TYR A 56 -14.47 6.82 3.29
N LEU A 57 -14.27 6.72 1.96
CA LEU A 57 -15.29 7.05 0.97
C LEU A 57 -16.46 6.05 0.96
N ARG A 58 -16.20 4.75 1.14
CA ARG A 58 -17.23 3.70 1.16
C ARG A 58 -17.96 3.56 2.48
N THR A 59 -17.32 3.94 3.58
CA THR A 59 -17.88 3.90 4.94
C THR A 59 -17.54 5.22 5.64
N PRO A 60 -18.16 6.34 5.23
CA PRO A 60 -17.92 7.62 5.85
C PRO A 60 -18.30 7.57 7.34
N PRO A 61 -17.43 8.04 8.23
CA PRO A 61 -17.72 8.06 9.66
C PRO A 61 -18.91 8.98 9.92
N GLY A 62 -19.97 8.43 10.55
CA GLY A 62 -21.19 9.18 10.88
C GLY A 62 -22.46 8.71 10.15
N ILE A 63 -22.35 7.84 9.15
CA ILE A 63 -23.52 7.16 8.58
C ILE A 63 -23.72 5.83 9.32
N ASP A 64 -24.57 5.87 10.35
CA ASP A 64 -25.06 4.68 11.05
C ASP A 64 -26.04 3.94 10.13
N HIS A 65 -25.52 3.00 9.34
CA HIS A 65 -26.36 2.04 8.62
C HIS A 65 -26.92 1.04 9.63
N LYS A 66 -27.98 1.47 10.30
CA LYS A 66 -28.89 0.61 11.04
C LYS A 66 -29.72 -0.24 10.08
#